data_AF-A0A934C7H1-F1
#
_entry.id   AF-A0A934C7H1-F1
#
_cell.length_a   1.000
_cell.length_b   1.000
_cell.length_c   1.000
_cell.angle_alpha   90.00
_cell.angle_beta   90.00
_cell.angle_gamma   90.00
#
_symmetry.space_group_name_H-M   'P 1'
#
loop_
_entity.id
_entity.type
_entity.pdbx_description
1 polymer ?
#
loop_
_entity_poly.entity_id
_entity_poly.type
_entity_poly.pdbx_seq_one_letter_code
_entity_poly.pdbx_strand_id
1 'polypeptide(L)'
;MTLTESFALASFTLFSLADLRYRLVPGIELFLLGTILLTLPATPIQTGIILLACAWGLFRNISGWFALPLLFYPPAWPVLFNGYGYRKGLIGRADLLAVSGLACLFPLPAVLLSLFGLELWRRIWIRRQTGSIPAIPGLLLGLLAFLLLRLILPIS
;
A
#
# COMPACT_ATOMS: atom_id res chain seq x y z
N MET A 1 -12.62 0.15 16.67
CA MET A 1 -12.36 0.27 15.23
C MET A 1 -12.58 1.70 14.80
N THR A 2 -11.60 2.32 14.17
CA THR A 2 -11.74 3.67 13.60
C THR A 2 -12.32 3.60 12.18
N LEU A 3 -12.89 4.72 11.70
CA LEU A 3 -13.46 4.83 10.34
C LEU A 3 -12.42 4.45 9.26
N THR A 4 -11.15 4.83 9.47
CA THR A 4 -10.00 4.46 8.62
C THR A 4 -9.78 2.94 8.52
N GLU A 5 -9.86 2.22 9.65
CA GLU A 5 -9.67 0.78 9.71
C GLU A 5 -10.80 0.03 9.00
N SER A 6 -12.04 0.44 9.26
CA SER A 6 -13.21 -0.15 8.59
C SER A 6 -13.19 0.10 7.07
N PHE A 7 -12.79 1.32 6.65
CA PHE A 7 -12.67 1.65 5.23
C PHE A 7 -11.60 0.81 4.54
N ALA A 8 -10.43 0.68 5.17
CA ALA A 8 -9.33 -0.13 4.64
C ALA A 8 -9.73 -1.60 4.52
N LEU A 9 -10.31 -2.19 5.57
CA LEU A 9 -10.72 -3.59 5.58
C LEU A 9 -11.81 -3.87 4.53
N ALA A 10 -12.85 -3.04 4.46
CA ALA A 10 -13.90 -3.20 3.46
C ALA A 10 -13.34 -3.09 2.02
N SER A 11 -12.44 -2.13 1.78
CA SER A 11 -11.82 -1.95 0.47
C SER A 11 -10.89 -3.11 0.10
N PHE A 12 -9.98 -3.49 0.99
CA PHE A 12 -9.04 -4.59 0.74
C PHE A 12 -9.74 -5.94 0.63
N THR A 13 -10.82 -6.19 1.37
CA THR A 13 -11.59 -7.45 1.22
C THR A 13 -12.29 -7.52 -0.14
N LEU A 14 -12.95 -6.44 -0.56
CA LEU A 14 -13.58 -6.36 -1.88
C LEU A 14 -12.54 -6.50 -3.01
N PHE A 15 -11.41 -5.80 -2.89
CA PHE A 15 -10.35 -5.89 -3.87
C PHE A 15 -9.64 -7.23 -3.87
N SER A 16 -9.45 -7.89 -2.73
CA SER A 16 -8.87 -9.23 -2.67
C SER A 16 -9.74 -10.26 -3.40
N LEU A 17 -11.08 -10.14 -3.32
CA LEU A 17 -12.00 -11.00 -4.05
C LEU A 17 -11.97 -10.71 -5.56
N ALA A 18 -11.84 -9.44 -5.92
CA ALA A 18 -11.71 -9.03 -7.31
C ALA A 18 -10.33 -9.38 -7.90
N ASP A 19 -9.23 -9.38 -7.13
CA ASP A 19 -7.83 -9.70 -7.56
C ASP A 19 -7.67 -11.14 -7.99
N LEU A 20 -8.53 -12.01 -7.46
CA LEU A 20 -8.60 -13.40 -7.86
C LEU A 20 -9.40 -13.61 -9.17
N ARG A 21 -10.11 -12.59 -9.68
CA ARG A 21 -11.05 -12.74 -10.81
C ARG A 21 -10.86 -11.75 -11.97
N TYR A 22 -10.39 -10.52 -11.73
CA TYR A 22 -10.34 -9.43 -12.73
C TYR A 22 -9.11 -8.52 -12.56
N ARG A 23 -8.81 -7.69 -13.57
CA ARG A 23 -7.75 -6.66 -13.49
C ARG A 23 -8.23 -5.44 -12.68
N LEU A 24 -7.60 -5.14 -11.53
CA LEU A 24 -8.06 -4.16 -10.54
C LEU A 24 -7.62 -2.71 -10.70
N VAL A 25 -6.95 -2.37 -11.78
CA VAL A 25 -6.38 -1.03 -11.95
C VAL A 25 -7.38 0.11 -11.65
N PRO A 26 -8.64 0.12 -12.16
CA PRO A 26 -9.57 1.21 -11.87
C PRO A 26 -10.10 1.21 -10.42
N GLY A 27 -10.22 0.05 -9.78
CA GLY A 27 -10.69 -0.04 -8.39
C GLY A 27 -9.70 0.54 -7.38
N ILE A 28 -8.40 0.31 -7.62
CA ILE A 28 -7.33 0.79 -6.73
C ILE A 28 -7.11 2.31 -6.89
N GLU A 29 -7.41 2.87 -8.05
CA GLU A 29 -7.40 4.33 -8.23
C GLU A 29 -8.51 5.01 -7.41
N LEU A 30 -9.72 4.45 -7.41
CA LEU A 30 -10.81 4.91 -6.55
C LEU A 30 -10.48 4.75 -5.07
N PHE A 31 -9.80 3.65 -4.71
CA PHE A 31 -9.30 3.45 -3.34
C PHE A 31 -8.34 4.55 -2.92
N LEU A 32 -7.32 4.82 -3.73
CA LEU A 32 -6.35 5.86 -3.42
C LEU A 32 -7.05 7.21 -3.26
N LEU A 33 -7.97 7.56 -4.17
CA LEU A 33 -8.76 8.79 -4.08
C LEU A 33 -9.58 8.85 -2.77
N GLY A 34 -10.22 7.75 -2.40
CA GLY A 34 -10.93 7.62 -1.12
C GLY A 34 -10.01 7.81 0.09
N THR A 35 -8.81 7.21 0.07
CA THR A 35 -7.82 7.40 1.15
C THR A 35 -7.35 8.85 1.27
N ILE A 36 -7.18 9.55 0.15
CA ILE A 36 -6.78 10.96 0.15
C ILE A 36 -7.89 11.80 0.77
N LEU A 37 -9.14 11.67 0.30
CA LEU A 37 -10.27 12.44 0.82
C LEU A 37 -10.45 12.28 2.34
N LEU A 38 -10.18 11.08 2.84
CA LEU A 38 -10.36 10.73 4.24
C LEU A 38 -9.19 11.23 5.13
N THR A 39 -7.96 11.20 4.61
CA THR A 39 -6.75 11.54 5.38
C THR A 39 -6.29 12.98 5.22
N LEU A 40 -6.63 13.64 4.11
CA LEU A 40 -6.27 15.04 3.84
C LEU A 40 -6.77 16.02 4.92
N PRO A 41 -8.01 15.93 5.46
CA PRO A 41 -8.43 16.83 6.55
C PRO A 41 -7.76 16.50 7.90
N ALA A 42 -7.34 15.25 8.12
CA ALA A 42 -6.79 14.81 9.40
C ALA A 42 -5.26 15.00 9.48
N THR A 43 -4.54 14.62 8.43
CA THR A 43 -3.07 14.60 8.36
C THR A 43 -2.57 15.08 6.99
N PRO A 44 -2.82 16.35 6.62
CA PRO A 44 -2.57 16.86 5.26
C PRO A 44 -1.11 16.76 4.83
N ILE A 45 -0.18 16.99 5.77
CA ILE A 45 1.26 16.96 5.49
C ILE A 45 1.70 15.53 5.13
N GLN A 46 1.31 14.53 5.93
CA GLN A 46 1.64 13.13 5.66
C GLN A 46 1.08 12.69 4.31
N THR A 47 -0.21 12.97 4.07
CA THR A 47 -0.88 12.62 2.81
C THR A 47 -0.17 13.31 1.63
N GLY A 48 0.18 14.59 1.75
CA GLY A 48 0.92 15.32 0.71
C GLY A 48 2.28 14.72 0.40
N ILE A 49 3.07 14.38 1.42
CA ILE A 49 4.39 13.76 1.26
C ILE A 49 4.27 12.40 0.57
N ILE A 50 3.28 11.59 0.96
CA ILE A 50 3.04 10.28 0.36
C ILE A 50 2.59 10.41 -1.09
N LEU A 51 1.76 11.39 -1.41
CA LEU A 51 1.37 11.67 -2.79
C LEU A 51 2.55 12.11 -3.65
N LEU A 52 3.47 12.90 -3.12
CA LEU A 52 4.71 13.24 -3.82
C LEU A 52 5.59 12.01 -4.07
N ALA A 53 5.73 11.11 -3.09
CA ALA A 53 6.43 9.83 -3.27
C ALA A 53 5.76 8.95 -4.33
N CYS A 54 4.43 8.88 -4.31
CA CYS A 54 3.63 8.14 -5.29
C CYS A 54 3.78 8.73 -6.70
N ALA A 55 3.68 10.05 -6.85
CA ALA A 55 3.87 10.76 -8.11
C ALA A 55 5.28 10.53 -8.66
N TRP A 56 6.31 10.62 -7.81
CA TRP A 56 7.67 10.26 -8.19
C TRP A 56 7.74 8.83 -8.73
N GLY A 57 7.12 7.85 -8.06
CA GLY A 57 7.08 6.47 -8.55
C GLY A 57 6.40 6.33 -9.92
N LEU A 58 5.26 6.99 -10.13
CA LEU A 58 4.48 6.94 -11.38
C LEU A 58 5.22 7.56 -12.57
N PHE A 59 5.81 8.75 -12.39
CA PHE A 59 6.49 9.46 -13.46
C PHE A 59 7.95 9.00 -13.58
N ARG A 60 8.18 8.01 -14.45
CA ARG A 60 9.52 7.42 -14.69
C ARG A 60 10.59 8.44 -15.11
N ASN A 61 10.20 9.57 -15.69
CA ASN A 61 11.11 10.61 -16.18
C ASN A 61 11.62 11.56 -15.08
N ILE A 62 11.05 11.53 -13.87
CA ILE A 62 11.49 12.39 -12.76
C ILE A 62 12.80 11.86 -12.19
N SER A 63 13.76 12.74 -12.00
CA SER A 63 15.07 12.42 -11.44
C SER A 63 14.99 11.80 -10.04
N GLY A 64 15.92 10.89 -9.72
CA GLY A 64 16.05 10.32 -8.38
C GLY A 64 16.36 11.35 -7.29
N TRP A 65 16.91 12.50 -7.68
CA TRP A 65 17.19 13.60 -6.75
C TRP A 65 15.94 14.12 -6.02
N PHE A 66 14.77 14.04 -6.65
CA PHE A 66 13.51 14.41 -6.00
C PHE A 66 13.08 13.45 -4.89
N ALA A 67 13.57 12.20 -4.90
CA ALA A 67 13.31 11.23 -3.83
C ALA A 67 14.17 11.48 -2.57
N LEU A 68 15.30 12.17 -2.68
CA LEU A 68 16.22 12.39 -1.56
C LEU A 68 15.56 13.11 -0.37
N PRO A 69 14.83 14.23 -0.57
CA PRO A 69 14.12 14.88 0.54
C PRO A 69 13.06 13.97 1.16
N LEU A 70 12.38 13.16 0.34
CA LEU A 70 11.32 12.25 0.78
C LEU A 70 11.86 11.11 1.66
N LEU A 71 13.15 10.75 1.53
CA LEU A 71 13.80 9.75 2.39
C LEU A 71 13.98 10.23 3.83
N PHE A 72 13.87 11.53 4.12
CA PHE A 72 13.89 12.01 5.51
C PHE A 72 12.55 11.83 6.22
N TYR A 73 11.51 11.36 5.51
CA TYR A 73 10.19 11.11 6.07
C TYR A 73 9.88 9.59 6.09
N PRO A 74 10.01 8.92 7.25
CA PRO A 74 9.89 7.46 7.34
C PRO A 74 8.60 6.88 6.73
N PRO A 75 7.40 7.46 6.95
CA PRO A 75 6.17 6.94 6.35
C PRO A 75 6.17 6.87 4.82
N ALA A 76 7.02 7.65 4.14
CA ALA A 76 7.13 7.63 2.68
C ALA A 76 8.03 6.49 2.16
N TRP A 77 8.86 5.87 3.00
CA TRP A 77 9.82 4.85 2.55
C TRP A 77 9.19 3.66 1.82
N PRO A 78 8.09 3.05 2.32
CA PRO A 78 7.46 1.93 1.62
C PRO A 78 6.99 2.31 0.21
N VAL A 79 6.50 3.54 0.05
CA VAL A 79 6.01 4.09 -1.21
C VAL A 79 7.16 4.39 -2.17
N LEU A 80 8.27 4.94 -1.68
CA LEU A 80 9.47 5.17 -2.48
C LEU A 80 10.09 3.85 -2.96
N PHE A 81 10.16 2.84 -2.09
CA PHE A 81 10.69 1.53 -2.43
C PHE A 81 9.83 0.84 -3.51
N ASN A 82 8.51 0.82 -3.34
CA ASN A 82 7.60 0.32 -4.37
C ASN A 82 7.62 1.17 -5.65
N GLY A 83 7.76 2.48 -5.52
CA GLY A 83 7.96 3.42 -6.62
C GLY A 83 9.18 3.07 -7.48
N TYR A 84 10.30 2.77 -6.82
CA TYR A 84 11.50 2.30 -7.50
C TYR A 84 11.28 0.93 -8.17
N GLY A 85 10.63 -0.01 -7.49
CA GLY A 85 10.27 -1.31 -8.07
C GLY A 85 9.39 -1.20 -9.31
N TYR A 86 8.39 -0.31 -9.30
CA TYR A 86 7.53 -0.03 -10.46
C TYR A 86 8.31 0.61 -11.63
N ARG A 87 9.23 1.54 -11.33
CA ARG A 87 10.13 2.14 -12.35
C ARG A 87 11.02 1.11 -13.02
N LYS A 88 11.45 0.08 -12.28
CA LYS A 88 12.25 -1.04 -12.79
C LYS A 88 11.41 -2.17 -13.40
N GLY A 89 10.08 -2.04 -13.42
CA GLY A 89 9.17 -3.05 -13.98
C GLY A 89 9.07 -4.33 -13.14
N LEU A 90 9.48 -4.29 -11.87
CA LEU A 90 9.43 -5.43 -10.96
C LEU A 90 8.05 -5.59 -10.29
N ILE A 91 7.28 -4.50 -10.22
CA ILE A 91 6.04 -4.38 -9.46
C ILE A 91 4.97 -3.75 -10.35
N GLY A 92 3.69 -4.09 -10.14
CA GLY A 92 2.57 -3.53 -10.88
C GLY A 92 2.21 -2.10 -10.44
N ARG A 93 1.53 -1.35 -11.32
CA ARG A 93 0.96 -0.03 -10.98
C ARG A 93 -0.05 -0.13 -9.83
N ALA A 94 -0.84 -1.20 -9.82
CA ALA A 94 -1.81 -1.53 -8.79
C ALA A 94 -1.16 -1.56 -7.39
N ASP A 95 -0.04 -2.26 -7.26
CA ASP A 95 0.65 -2.44 -5.97
C ASP A 95 1.21 -1.13 -5.43
N LEU A 96 1.74 -0.28 -6.33
CA LEU A 96 2.20 1.06 -5.99
C LEU A 96 1.07 1.91 -5.41
N LEU A 97 -0.09 1.95 -6.09
CA LEU A 97 -1.24 2.72 -5.63
C LEU A 97 -1.82 2.16 -4.32
N ALA A 98 -1.87 0.84 -4.16
CA ALA A 98 -2.34 0.19 -2.95
C ALA A 98 -1.45 0.54 -1.73
N VAL A 99 -0.13 0.49 -1.89
CA VAL A 99 0.80 0.83 -0.80
C VAL A 99 0.79 2.33 -0.50
N SER A 100 0.64 3.19 -1.50
CA SER A 100 0.41 4.63 -1.28
C SER A 100 -0.85 4.87 -0.45
N GLY A 101 -1.98 4.23 -0.79
CA GLY A 101 -3.21 4.37 -0.01
C GLY A 101 -3.09 3.85 1.42
N LEU A 102 -2.38 2.73 1.61
CA LEU A 102 -2.09 2.20 2.95
C LEU A 102 -1.22 3.13 3.78
N ALA A 103 -0.17 3.70 3.19
CA ALA A 103 0.70 4.65 3.87
C ALA A 103 -0.03 5.93 4.29
N CYS A 104 -1.05 6.35 3.52
CA CYS A 104 -1.89 7.48 3.91
C CYS A 104 -2.73 7.15 5.16
N LEU A 105 -3.27 5.93 5.22
CA LEU A 105 -4.22 5.53 6.27
C LEU A 105 -3.56 5.05 7.57
N PHE A 106 -2.38 4.46 7.47
CA PHE A 106 -1.77 3.72 8.58
C PHE A 106 -0.33 4.15 8.85
N PRO A 107 0.15 3.98 10.10
CA PRO A 107 1.54 4.25 10.43
C PRO A 107 2.47 3.21 9.78
N LEU A 108 3.75 3.58 9.67
CA LEU A 108 4.80 2.77 9.03
C LEU A 108 4.82 1.28 9.45
N PRO A 109 4.67 0.89 10.73
CA PRO A 109 4.70 -0.51 11.12
C PRO A 109 3.61 -1.36 10.44
N ALA A 110 2.42 -0.79 10.26
CA ALA A 110 1.31 -1.47 9.58
C ALA A 110 1.60 -1.68 8.10
N VAL A 111 2.18 -0.67 7.44
CA VAL A 111 2.57 -0.76 6.04
C VAL A 111 3.68 -1.78 5.84
N LEU A 112 4.69 -1.81 6.71
CA LEU A 112 5.75 -2.82 6.66
C LEU A 112 5.20 -4.24 6.88
N LEU A 113 4.31 -4.44 7.85
CA LEU A 113 3.65 -5.73 8.05
C LEU A 113 2.82 -6.15 6.83
N SER A 114 2.12 -5.21 6.19
CA SER A 114 1.40 -5.49 4.93
C SER A 114 2.35 -5.97 3.82
N LEU A 115 3.53 -5.36 3.68
CA LEU A 115 4.55 -5.78 2.71
C LEU A 115 5.13 -7.16 3.06
N PHE A 116 5.38 -7.45 4.33
CA PHE A 116 5.77 -8.79 4.78
C PHE A 116 4.69 -9.84 4.48
N GLY A 117 3.41 -9.50 4.71
CA GLY A 117 2.28 -10.33 4.33
C GLY A 117 2.25 -10.63 2.83
N LEU A 118 2.55 -9.63 2.00
CA LEU A 118 2.70 -9.80 0.55
C LEU A 118 3.85 -10.74 0.18
N GLU A 119 5.01 -10.63 0.82
CA GLU A 119 6.11 -11.56 0.57
C GLU A 119 5.78 -13.00 0.98
N LEU A 120 5.10 -13.19 2.12
CA LEU A 120 4.67 -14.49 2.59
C LEU A 120 3.66 -15.11 1.62
N TRP A 121 2.68 -14.31 1.18
CA TRP A 121 1.71 -14.71 0.17
C TRP A 121 2.37 -15.07 -1.15
N ARG A 122 3.32 -14.25 -1.62
CA ARG A 122 4.12 -14.54 -2.82
C ARG A 122 4.80 -15.91 -2.72
N ARG A 123 5.43 -16.24 -1.59
CA ARG A 123 6.09 -17.54 -1.39
C ARG A 123 5.09 -18.71 -1.43
N ILE A 124 3.90 -18.53 -0.87
CA ILE A 124 2.84 -19.55 -0.88
C ILE A 124 2.24 -19.71 -2.29
N TRP A 125 2.06 -18.60 -3.01
CA TRP A 125 1.44 -18.58 -4.34
C TRP A 125 2.37 -19.17 -5.42
N ILE A 126 3.67 -18.86 -5.38
CA ILE A 126 4.68 -19.44 -6.29
C ILE A 126 4.70 -20.98 -6.17
N ARG A 127 4.43 -21.53 -4.98
CA ARG A 127 4.34 -22.99 -4.79
C ARG A 127 3.10 -23.61 -5.42
N ARG A 128 2.07 -22.82 -5.73
CA ARG A 128 0.78 -23.30 -6.24
C ARG A 128 0.58 -23.05 -7.73
N GLN A 129 1.03 -21.93 -8.31
CA GLN A 129 0.84 -21.64 -9.74
C GLN A 129 1.90 -20.70 -10.36
N THR A 130 2.13 -20.86 -11.68
CA THR A 130 2.99 -20.02 -12.55
C THR A 130 2.18 -18.91 -13.24
N GLY A 131 1.51 -18.06 -12.46
CA GLY A 131 0.69 -16.95 -12.99
C GLY A 131 1.07 -15.60 -12.37
N SER A 132 0.41 -14.53 -12.83
CA SER A 132 0.51 -13.21 -12.19
C SER A 132 0.08 -13.31 -10.73
N ILE A 133 0.94 -12.85 -9.82
CA ILE A 133 0.71 -12.95 -8.38
C ILE A 133 -0.33 -11.90 -7.96
N PRO A 134 -1.47 -12.29 -7.35
CA PRO A 134 -2.39 -11.32 -6.76
C PRO A 134 -1.74 -10.73 -5.51
N ALA A 135 -1.46 -9.43 -5.53
CA ALA A 135 -0.72 -8.73 -4.48
C ALA A 135 -1.62 -8.31 -3.30
N ILE A 136 -2.90 -8.02 -3.59
CA ILE A 136 -3.86 -7.46 -2.63
C ILE A 136 -4.18 -8.42 -1.48
N PRO A 137 -4.37 -9.75 -1.70
CA PRO A 137 -4.59 -10.69 -0.60
C PRO A 137 -3.42 -10.73 0.39
N GLY A 138 -2.19 -10.62 -0.12
CA GLY A 138 -0.99 -10.59 0.71
C GLY A 138 -0.89 -9.33 1.57
N LEU A 139 -1.19 -8.16 1.00
CA LEU A 139 -1.26 -6.90 1.75
C LEU A 139 -2.34 -6.96 2.84
N LEU A 140 -3.51 -7.54 2.52
CA LEU A 140 -4.60 -7.73 3.48
C LEU A 140 -4.18 -8.63 4.65
N LEU A 141 -3.49 -9.75 4.38
CA LEU A 141 -3.00 -10.65 5.44
C LEU A 141 -2.09 -9.92 6.44
N GLY A 142 -1.15 -9.12 5.94
CA GLY A 142 -0.26 -8.36 6.82
C GLY A 142 -0.98 -7.24 7.58
N LEU A 143 -1.99 -6.60 6.98
CA LEU A 143 -2.82 -5.62 7.66
C LEU A 143 -3.67 -6.24 8.77
N LEU A 144 -4.28 -7.41 8.51
CA LEU A 144 -5.01 -8.17 9.54
C LEU A 144 -4.10 -8.55 10.70
N ALA A 145 -2.89 -9.03 10.40
CA ALA A 145 -1.91 -9.36 11.43
C ALA A 145 -1.57 -8.15 12.30
N PHE A 146 -1.39 -6.97 11.70
CA PHE A 146 -1.18 -5.72 12.45
C PHE A 146 -2.37 -5.35 13.33
N LEU A 147 -3.60 -5.40 12.80
CA LEU A 147 -4.80 -5.06 13.58
C LEU A 147 -5.03 -6.04 14.74
N LEU A 148 -4.78 -7.33 14.54
CA LEU A 148 -4.83 -8.33 15.60
C LEU A 148 -3.74 -8.08 16.66
N LEU A 149 -2.50 -7.80 16.23
CA LEU A 149 -1.41 -7.44 17.14
C LEU A 149 -1.74 -6.20 17.95
N ARG A 150 -2.31 -5.16 17.33
CA ARG A 150 -2.76 -3.94 18.04
C ARG A 150 -3.87 -4.23 19.06
N LEU A 151 -4.75 -5.19 18.76
CA LEU A 151 -5.82 -5.60 19.66
C LEU A 151 -5.31 -6.39 20.87
N ILE A 152 -4.25 -7.20 20.67
CA ILE A 152 -3.64 -8.03 21.72
C ILE A 152 -2.62 -7.23 22.55
N LEU A 153 -1.83 -6.39 21.89
CA LEU A 153 -0.82 -5.52 22.48
C LEU A 153 -1.26 -4.07 22.21
N PRO A 154 -2.01 -3.44 23.14
CA PRO A 154 -2.33 -2.02 23.05
C PRO A 154 -1.05 -1.24 23.31
N ILE A 155 -0.20 -1.14 22.29
CA ILE A 155 0.92 -0.22 22.26
C ILE A 155 0.28 1.15 22.05
N SER A 156 0.17 1.88 23.17
CA SER A 156 -0.30 3.25 23.29
C SER A 156 0.50 4.21 22.44
#